data_AF-A0A1G4Z4C4-F1
#
_entry.id   AF-A0A1G4Z4C4-F1
#
_cell.length_a   1.000
_cell.length_b   1.000
_cell.length_c   1.000
_cell.angle_alpha   90.00
_cell.angle_beta   90.00
_cell.angle_gamma   90.00
#
_symmetry.space_group_name_H-M   'P 1'
#
loop_
_entity.id
_entity.type
_entity.pdbx_description
1 polymer ?
#
loop_
_entity_poly.entity_id
_entity_poly.type
_entity_poly.pdbx_seq_one_letter_code
_entity_poly.pdbx_strand_id
1 'polypeptide(L)'
;MDDTTPTPDRPADASSPAPAEVEFFIRATHQLRRVHDSSVISTHCSGPCGVEAMANLSLAELIGPNPPGPLEYVNVELIDLATGKAEGCTRGLTPLSGDPTDVHSWP
;
A
#
# COMPACT_ATOMS: atom_id res chain seq x y z
N MET A 1 -62.77 18.15 46.43
CA MET A 1 -61.89 19.22 45.90
C MET A 1 -60.58 18.51 45.74
N ASP A 2 -60.39 17.92 44.56
CA ASP A 2 -59.32 16.98 44.27
C ASP A 2 -58.47 17.65 43.20
N ASP A 3 -57.36 18.23 43.66
CA ASP A 3 -56.35 18.91 42.86
C ASP A 3 -55.47 17.83 42.21
N THR A 4 -55.70 17.56 40.93
CA THR A 4 -54.86 16.68 40.13
C THR A 4 -54.09 17.54 39.13
N THR A 5 -52.99 18.12 39.58
CA THR A 5 -52.05 18.82 38.69
C THR A 5 -51.13 17.77 38.02
N PRO A 6 -51.09 17.64 36.68
CA PRO A 6 -50.18 16.72 36.01
C PRO A 6 -48.74 17.27 35.99
N THR A 7 -47.78 16.43 36.39
CA THR A 7 -46.34 16.69 36.27
C THR A 7 -45.94 16.83 34.80
N PRO A 8 -45.12 17.81 34.39
CA PRO A 8 -44.67 17.91 33.02
C PRO A 8 -43.67 16.79 32.67
N ASP A 9 -43.91 16.12 31.55
CA ASP A 9 -43.00 15.14 30.96
C ASP A 9 -41.62 15.75 30.71
N ARG A 10 -40.58 15.06 31.19
CA ARG A 10 -39.18 15.37 30.89
C ARG A 10 -38.96 15.21 29.38
N PRO A 11 -38.37 16.19 28.66
CA PRO A 11 -38.05 15.97 27.26
C PRO A 11 -37.06 14.81 27.13
N ALA A 12 -37.33 13.91 26.20
CA ALA A 12 -36.45 12.80 25.85
C ALA A 12 -35.07 13.35 25.48
N ASP A 13 -34.06 12.81 26.15
CA ASP A 13 -32.66 13.17 25.97
C ASP A 13 -32.26 12.99 24.50
N ALA A 14 -31.56 14.00 23.98
CA ALA A 14 -31.20 14.09 22.57
C ALA A 14 -30.42 12.87 22.11
N SER A 15 -30.76 12.36 20.93
CA SER A 15 -30.04 11.31 20.23
C SER A 15 -28.53 11.57 20.30
N SER A 16 -27.80 10.69 20.99
CA SER A 16 -26.35 10.64 20.89
C SER A 16 -25.97 10.49 19.41
N PRO A 17 -25.12 11.35 18.85
CA PRO A 17 -24.67 11.17 17.48
C PRO A 17 -23.92 9.84 17.39
N ALA A 18 -24.26 9.05 16.37
CA ALA A 18 -23.53 7.83 16.04
C ALA A 18 -22.03 8.13 15.92
N PRO A 19 -21.13 7.20 16.30
CA PRO A 19 -19.70 7.44 16.21
C PRO A 19 -19.34 7.80 14.77
N ALA A 20 -18.66 8.93 14.59
CA ALA A 20 -18.17 9.33 13.28
C ALA A 20 -17.25 8.23 12.74
N GLU A 21 -17.63 7.65 11.60
CA GLU A 21 -16.78 6.71 10.88
C GLU A 21 -15.54 7.47 10.40
N VAL A 22 -14.39 7.20 11.04
CA VAL A 22 -13.11 7.77 10.61
C VAL A 22 -12.62 6.96 9.42
N GLU A 23 -12.88 7.45 8.23
CA GLU A 23 -12.36 6.87 6.99
C GLU A 23 -10.87 7.25 6.86
N PHE A 24 -9.97 6.29 7.11
CA PHE A 24 -8.55 6.48 6.90
C PHE A 24 -8.22 6.35 5.40
N PHE A 25 -8.05 7.49 4.73
CA PHE A 25 -7.57 7.52 3.34
C PHE A 25 -6.06 7.27 3.28
N ILE A 26 -5.66 6.08 2.83
CA ILE A 26 -4.29 5.83 2.39
C ILE A 26 -4.10 6.56 1.06
N ARG A 27 -3.19 7.54 0.99
CA ARG A 27 -2.94 8.34 -0.23
C ARG A 27 -2.05 7.64 -1.25
N ALA A 28 -1.14 6.78 -0.80
CA ALA A 28 -0.14 6.16 -1.66
C ALA A 28 0.23 4.76 -1.18
N THR A 29 0.75 3.94 -2.10
CA THR A 29 1.25 2.58 -1.81
C THR A 29 2.61 2.38 -2.48
N HIS A 30 3.42 1.46 -1.98
CA HIS A 30 4.68 1.10 -2.61
C HIS A 30 4.52 -0.22 -3.38
N GLN A 31 4.73 -0.19 -4.70
CA GLN A 31 4.67 -1.38 -5.54
C GLN A 31 6.07 -1.85 -5.89
N LEU A 32 6.39 -3.10 -5.56
CA LEU A 32 7.55 -3.78 -6.11
C LEU A 32 7.16 -4.33 -7.49
N ARG A 33 7.85 -3.90 -8.54
CA ARG A 33 7.48 -4.15 -9.94
C ARG A 33 8.67 -4.70 -10.72
N ARG A 34 8.41 -5.61 -11.65
CA ARG A 34 9.37 -6.07 -12.65
C ARG A 34 9.46 -5.05 -13.77
N VAL A 35 10.66 -4.74 -14.22
CA VAL A 35 10.85 -3.71 -15.25
C VAL A 35 10.56 -4.26 -16.64
N HIS A 36 10.92 -5.52 -16.93
CA HIS A 36 10.79 -6.06 -18.28
C HIS A 36 9.33 -6.19 -18.75
N ASP A 37 8.39 -6.49 -17.84
CA ASP A 37 6.97 -6.66 -18.17
C ASP A 37 6.05 -5.69 -17.42
N SER A 38 6.60 -4.79 -16.59
CA SER A 38 5.85 -3.80 -15.80
C SER A 38 4.80 -4.42 -14.87
N SER A 39 4.93 -5.69 -14.53
CA SER A 39 4.01 -6.36 -13.62
C SER A 39 4.33 -6.03 -12.16
N VAL A 40 3.29 -6.00 -11.33
CA VAL A 40 3.43 -5.87 -9.87
C VAL A 40 3.75 -7.25 -9.30
N ILE A 41 4.86 -7.36 -8.58
CA ILE A 41 5.19 -8.54 -7.77
C ILE A 41 4.42 -8.49 -6.46
N SER A 42 4.55 -7.37 -5.73
CA SER A 42 3.96 -7.19 -4.40
C SER A 42 3.70 -5.72 -4.07
N THR A 43 2.89 -5.49 -3.05
CA THR A 43 2.56 -4.15 -2.51
C THR A 43 2.99 -4.04 -1.06
N HIS A 44 3.45 -2.86 -0.65
CA HIS A 44 4.03 -2.62 0.67
C HIS A 44 3.56 -1.29 1.26
N CYS A 45 3.53 -1.23 2.60
CA CYS A 45 3.10 -0.05 3.34
C CYS A 45 4.14 1.10 3.29
N SER A 46 5.41 0.80 3.03
CA SER A 46 6.50 1.78 2.98
C SER A 46 7.60 1.37 1.99
N GLY A 47 8.39 2.34 1.54
CA GLY A 47 9.55 2.12 0.69
C GLY A 47 10.56 1.13 1.29
N PRO A 48 10.98 1.30 2.56
CA PRO A 48 11.87 0.34 3.22
C PRO A 48 11.35 -1.11 3.22
N CYS A 49 10.05 -1.32 3.47
CA CYS A 49 9.46 -2.67 3.39
C CYS A 49 9.52 -3.25 1.97
N GLY A 50 9.34 -2.41 0.95
CA GLY A 50 9.50 -2.83 -0.45
C GLY A 50 10.95 -3.17 -0.81
N VAL A 51 11.92 -2.41 -0.27
CA VAL A 51 13.35 -2.68 -0.48
C VAL A 51 13.77 -3.98 0.21
N GLU A 52 13.29 -4.24 1.41
CA GLU A 52 13.54 -5.51 2.09
C GLU A 52 12.95 -6.69 1.31
N ALA A 53 11.73 -6.54 0.77
CA ALA A 53 11.13 -7.55 -0.10
C ALA A 53 11.93 -7.78 -1.39
N MET A 54 12.45 -6.70 -1.99
CA MET A 54 13.30 -6.75 -3.18
C MET A 54 14.56 -7.64 -2.98
N ALA A 55 15.16 -7.56 -1.80
CA ALA A 55 16.33 -8.38 -1.46
C ALA A 55 16.01 -9.87 -1.25
N ASN A 56 14.73 -10.22 -1.07
CA ASN A 56 14.27 -11.57 -0.75
C ASN A 56 13.41 -12.19 -1.87
N LEU A 57 13.43 -11.63 -3.08
CA LEU A 57 12.68 -12.16 -4.21
C LEU A 57 13.17 -13.55 -4.61
N SER A 58 12.23 -14.46 -4.88
CA SER A 58 12.54 -15.74 -5.48
C SER A 58 12.78 -15.60 -6.99
N LEU A 59 13.52 -16.56 -7.56
CA LEU A 59 13.75 -16.64 -9.01
C LEU A 59 12.43 -16.72 -9.79
N ALA A 60 11.43 -17.43 -9.25
CA ALA A 60 10.12 -17.57 -9.89
C ALA A 60 9.39 -16.22 -10.02
N GLU A 61 9.45 -15.38 -8.98
CA GLU A 61 8.86 -14.04 -8.98
C GLU A 61 9.56 -13.10 -9.94
N LEU A 62 10.87 -13.26 -10.13
CA LEU A 62 11.68 -12.45 -11.06
C LEU A 62 11.43 -12.81 -12.53
N ILE A 63 11.28 -14.11 -12.84
CA ILE A 63 11.02 -14.56 -14.21
C ILE A 63 9.59 -14.22 -14.63
N GLY A 64 8.61 -14.57 -13.78
CA GLY A 64 7.19 -14.50 -14.10
C GLY A 64 6.80 -15.09 -15.47
N PRO A 65 5.75 -14.58 -16.13
CA PRO A 65 5.19 -15.23 -17.32
C PRO A 65 5.99 -14.97 -18.61
N ASN A 66 6.75 -13.87 -18.68
CA ASN A 66 7.58 -13.51 -19.83
C ASN A 66 9.04 -13.53 -19.41
N PRO A 67 9.88 -14.45 -19.91
CA PRO A 67 11.23 -14.62 -19.38
C PRO A 67 12.10 -13.37 -19.64
N PRO A 68 12.76 -12.82 -18.62
CA PRO A 68 13.69 -11.70 -18.79
C PRO A 68 15.02 -12.15 -19.41
N GLY A 69 15.91 -11.17 -19.64
CA GLY A 69 17.32 -11.45 -19.93
C GLY A 69 18.06 -11.98 -18.69
N PRO A 70 19.38 -12.27 -18.77
CA PRO A 70 20.15 -12.85 -17.65
C PRO A 70 20.23 -11.94 -16.40
N LEU A 71 19.90 -10.67 -16.55
CA LEU A 71 19.79 -9.68 -15.48
C LEU A 71 18.39 -9.07 -15.53
N GLU A 72 17.75 -8.93 -14.38
CA GLU A 72 16.44 -8.30 -14.23
C GLU A 72 16.54 -7.03 -13.39
N TYR A 73 15.82 -5.98 -13.80
CA TYR A 73 15.62 -4.80 -12.95
C TYR A 73 14.29 -4.88 -12.24
N VAL A 74 14.27 -4.51 -10.96
CA VAL A 74 13.04 -4.39 -10.17
C VAL A 74 12.98 -3.00 -9.55
N ASN A 75 11.79 -2.40 -9.54
CA ASN A 75 11.55 -1.09 -8.96
C ASN A 75 10.63 -1.21 -7.73
N VAL A 76 10.91 -0.47 -6.68
CA VAL A 76 9.92 -0.10 -5.66
C VAL A 76 9.43 1.29 -6.00
N GLU A 77 8.21 1.38 -6.52
CA GLU A 77 7.58 2.62 -6.97
C GLU A 77 6.57 3.11 -5.93
N LEU A 78 6.65 4.38 -5.55
CA LEU A 78 5.61 5.05 -4.79
C LEU A 78 4.48 5.42 -5.75
N ILE A 79 3.31 4.80 -5.60
CA ILE A 79 2.15 5.02 -6.44
C ILE A 79 1.14 5.87 -5.68
N ASP A 80 0.81 7.06 -6.22
CA ASP A 80 -0.33 7.84 -5.78
C ASP A 80 -1.62 7.11 -6.17
N LEU A 81 -2.47 6.81 -5.18
CA LEU A 81 -3.67 6.00 -5.39
C LEU A 81 -4.82 6.78 -6.04
N ALA A 82 -4.80 8.11 -6.01
CA ALA A 82 -5.81 8.95 -6.64
C ALA A 82 -5.59 9.08 -8.16
N THR A 83 -4.34 9.07 -8.59
CA THR A 83 -3.92 9.31 -9.97
C THR A 83 -3.36 8.07 -10.66
N GLY A 84 -2.97 7.05 -9.90
CA GLY A 84 -2.30 5.85 -10.36
C GLY A 84 -0.87 6.09 -10.87
N LYS A 85 -0.29 7.27 -10.63
CA LYS A 85 1.04 7.64 -11.14
C LYS A 85 2.13 7.30 -10.14
N ALA A 86 3.29 6.89 -10.66
CA ALA A 86 4.50 6.75 -9.87
C ALA A 86 5.10 8.13 -9.56
N GLU A 87 5.36 8.41 -8.29
CA GLU A 87 5.92 9.67 -7.79
C GLU A 87 7.40 9.54 -7.38
N GLY A 88 7.88 8.32 -7.15
CA GLY A 88 9.26 8.02 -6.77
C GLY A 88 9.61 6.57 -7.01
N CYS A 89 10.89 6.25 -7.14
CA CYS A 89 11.36 4.91 -7.50
C CYS A 89 12.73 4.59 -6.85
N THR A 90 12.81 3.44 -6.18
CA THR A 90 14.09 2.79 -5.82
C THR A 90 14.30 1.58 -6.74
N ARG A 91 15.51 1.36 -7.24
CA ARG A 91 15.78 0.29 -8.22
C ARG A 91 16.80 -0.72 -7.69
N GLY A 92 16.53 -2.00 -7.94
CA GLY A 92 17.49 -3.09 -7.78
C GLY A 92 17.83 -3.74 -9.11
N LEU A 93 19.02 -4.32 -9.18
CA LEU A 93 19.49 -5.16 -10.26
C LEU A 93 19.68 -6.58 -9.72
N THR A 94 18.94 -7.53 -10.24
CA THR A 94 18.95 -8.92 -9.79
C THR A 94 19.48 -9.85 -10.88
N PRO A 95 20.57 -10.58 -10.65
CA PRO A 95 20.99 -11.67 -11.53
C PRO A 95 19.99 -12.84 -11.50
N LEU A 96 19.58 -13.34 -12.68
CA LEU A 96 18.76 -14.55 -12.76
C LEU A 96 19.56 -15.85 -12.60
N SER A 97 20.81 -15.75 -12.12
CA SER A 97 21.65 -16.88 -11.70
C SER A 97 21.33 -17.37 -10.28
N GLY A 98 20.49 -16.64 -9.54
CA GLY A 98 20.20 -16.92 -8.12
C GLY A 98 21.11 -16.20 -7.14
N ASP A 99 21.98 -15.32 -7.64
CA ASP A 99 22.75 -14.40 -6.81
C ASP A 99 21.84 -13.30 -6.22
N PRO A 100 22.15 -12.77 -5.03
CA PRO A 100 21.33 -11.74 -4.39
C PRO A 100 21.24 -10.46 -5.22
N THR A 101 20.12 -9.74 -5.08
CA THR A 101 19.87 -8.45 -5.73
C THR A 101 20.80 -7.36 -5.21
N ASP A 102 21.47 -6.64 -6.11
CA ASP A 102 22.18 -5.39 -5.81
C ASP A 102 21.18 -4.23 -5.82
N VAL A 103 20.98 -3.59 -4.67
CA VAL A 103 20.02 -2.49 -4.50
C VAL A 103 20.72 -1.13 -4.59
N HIS A 104 20.24 -0.27 -5.47
CA HIS A 104 20.74 1.10 -5.62
C HIS A 104 19.61 2.11 -5.40
N SER A 105 19.71 2.87 -4.31
CA SER A 105 18.79 3.97 -4.03
C SER A 105 19.32 5.28 -4.63
N TRP A 106 18.52 5.95 -5.45
CA TRP A 106 18.74 7.34 -5.88
C TRP A 106 17.75 8.26 -5.15
N PRO A 107 18.15 9.49 -4.78
CA PRO A 107 17.26 10.47 -4.17
C PRO A 107 16.26 11.05 -5.18
#